data_AF-A0A8J4TSZ4-F1
#
_entry.id   AF-A0A8J4TSZ4-F1
#
_cell.length_a   1.000
_cell.length_b   1.000
_cell.length_c   1.000
_cell.angle_alpha   90.00
_cell.angle_beta   90.00
_cell.angle_gamma   90.00
#
_symmetry.space_group_name_H-M   'P 1'
#
loop_
_entity.id
_entity.type
_entity.pdbx_description
1 polymer ?
#
loop_
_entity_poly.entity_id
_entity_poly.type
_entity_poly.pdbx_seq_one_letter_code
_entity_poly.pdbx_strand_id
1 'polypeptide(L)'
;MCNQFVIHELKHTSTLMYKSVMLTFNFSIFEGIVTHCIDVQKWFPISFLLGFFVSGIISRWYCVFTSIPWLNGTALTVAANVDNKDEETARKIRITLMRYVNLSWVLMMRLISDQTADRFPDRQAKPVPNTSQDRHAIWRRRRKCRLHRSLYRPWSIGAIQASVVRDRTINSPSNIHRGSAGVGLRPTPSPCSQTDMEFIFDAYHAVDDQQLSKTLRAFNNDQAVQRTFGLLITENEIATFQQIANSWFRRYKTNYIPEYWIPIQWAQRLTLKALQSGYIFEPRRATYIIRELMHIRKKLHYMQLFNSIIIPLAYSQVVTIAIYSYFLCQIFATQFVAHNLEVEGGIDLYVPIFSICSFLFLMGWYKTALCVINPFGDDDEDFCISSILDYILETSYRTVYMHKATFPNGMSFLPRMRPDEESKDLENFLNQIYSEPNLVTS
;
A
#
# COMPACT_ATOMS: atom_id res chain seq x y z
N MET A 1 -4.10 21.84 13.47
CA MET A 1 -3.18 22.82 14.12
C MET A 1 -2.45 23.78 13.16
N CYS A 2 -2.38 23.53 11.84
CA CYS A 2 -1.71 24.46 10.90
C CYS A 2 -2.48 25.77 10.59
N ASN A 3 -3.79 25.83 10.83
CA ASN A 3 -4.60 26.97 10.33
C ASN A 3 -4.42 28.26 11.15
N GLN A 4 -4.18 28.19 12.46
CA GLN A 4 -3.92 29.39 13.28
C GLN A 4 -2.49 29.92 13.10
N PHE A 5 -1.52 29.04 12.83
CA PHE A 5 -0.13 29.43 12.64
C PHE A 5 0.08 30.18 11.30
N VAL A 6 -0.55 29.72 10.22
CA VAL A 6 -0.41 30.37 8.89
C VAL A 6 -1.03 31.76 8.86
N ILE A 7 -2.18 31.95 9.52
CA ILE A 7 -2.85 33.26 9.59
C ILE A 7 -2.05 34.24 10.46
N HIS A 8 -1.48 33.76 11.57
CA HIS A 8 -0.63 34.57 12.45
C HIS A 8 0.71 34.92 11.80
N GLU A 9 1.34 33.98 11.09
CA GLU A 9 2.57 34.20 10.33
C GLU A 9 2.32 35.12 9.13
N LEU A 10 1.22 34.99 8.38
CA LEU A 10 0.86 35.93 7.32
C LEU A 10 0.61 37.34 7.86
N LYS A 11 -0.04 37.48 9.03
CA LYS A 11 -0.25 38.76 9.72
C LYS A 11 1.08 39.39 10.15
N HIS A 12 1.99 38.60 10.72
CA HIS A 12 3.26 39.09 11.24
C HIS A 12 4.27 39.38 10.12
N THR A 13 4.37 38.51 9.11
CA THR A 13 5.27 38.68 7.95
C THR A 13 4.83 39.79 7.02
N SER A 14 3.53 39.95 6.74
CA SER A 14 3.03 41.08 5.93
C SER A 14 3.33 42.42 6.58
N THR A 15 3.05 42.53 7.89
CA THR A 15 3.25 43.79 8.63
C THR A 15 4.74 44.08 8.90
N LEU A 16 5.55 43.05 9.17
CA LEU A 16 7.02 43.22 9.27
C LEU A 16 7.64 43.53 7.91
N MET A 17 7.21 42.88 6.84
CA MET A 17 7.76 43.14 5.51
C MET A 17 7.38 44.56 5.07
N TYR A 18 6.14 45.00 5.30
CA TYR A 18 5.76 46.40 5.13
C TYR A 18 6.66 47.33 5.94
N LYS A 19 6.85 47.11 7.25
CA LYS A 19 7.68 48.00 8.12
C LYS A 19 9.19 47.94 7.86
N SER A 20 9.73 46.78 7.50
CA SER A 20 11.17 46.57 7.24
C SER A 20 11.56 46.94 5.81
N VAL A 21 10.68 46.73 4.82
CA VAL A 21 10.87 47.22 3.43
C VAL A 21 10.59 48.72 3.36
N MET A 22 9.60 49.25 4.09
CA MET A 22 9.42 50.71 4.26
C MET A 22 10.65 51.41 4.81
N LEU A 23 11.46 50.72 5.63
CA LEU A 23 12.69 51.29 6.18
C LEU A 23 13.85 51.34 5.17
N THR A 24 13.76 50.64 4.02
CA THR A 24 14.92 50.38 3.15
C THR A 24 14.67 50.66 1.65
N PHE A 25 13.42 50.68 1.17
CA PHE A 25 13.07 50.85 -0.25
C PHE A 25 12.24 52.11 -0.52
N ASN A 26 12.47 52.76 -1.68
CA ASN A 26 11.65 53.85 -2.18
C ASN A 26 10.19 53.40 -2.36
N PHE A 27 9.24 54.12 -1.75
CA PHE A 27 7.80 53.83 -1.77
C PHE A 27 7.23 53.55 -3.18
N SER A 28 7.70 54.30 -4.19
CA SER A 28 7.27 54.17 -5.59
C SER A 28 7.62 52.81 -6.22
N ILE A 29 8.75 52.20 -5.85
CA ILE A 29 9.14 50.88 -6.38
C ILE A 29 8.23 49.79 -5.81
N PHE A 30 7.89 49.91 -4.52
CA PHE A 30 7.01 48.96 -3.84
C PHE A 30 5.59 49.00 -4.42
N GLU A 31 5.06 50.21 -4.65
CA GLU A 31 3.77 50.40 -5.30
C GLU A 31 3.74 49.81 -6.73
N GLY A 32 4.82 50.01 -7.50
CA GLY A 32 4.98 49.36 -8.80
C GLY A 32 4.94 47.82 -8.74
N ILE A 33 5.56 47.22 -7.71
CA ILE A 33 5.53 45.76 -7.49
C ILE A 33 4.12 45.28 -7.12
N VAL A 34 3.40 46.00 -6.27
CA VAL A 34 2.02 45.64 -5.85
C VAL A 34 1.07 45.66 -7.05
N THR A 35 1.09 46.74 -7.84
CA THR A 35 0.27 46.86 -9.06
C THR A 35 0.61 45.76 -10.06
N HIS A 36 1.91 45.47 -10.25
CA HIS A 36 2.33 44.37 -11.12
C HIS A 36 1.81 43.01 -10.64
N CYS A 37 1.84 42.73 -9.33
CA CYS A 37 1.31 41.48 -8.78
C CYS A 37 -0.21 41.35 -8.99
N ILE A 38 -0.97 42.43 -8.82
CA ILE A 38 -2.43 42.45 -9.07
C ILE A 38 -2.72 42.11 -10.54
N ASP A 39 -1.94 42.67 -11.47
CA ASP A 39 -2.14 42.38 -12.88
C ASP A 39 -1.74 40.96 -13.25
N VAL A 40 -0.60 40.47 -12.74
CA VAL A 40 -0.11 39.11 -12.97
C VAL A 40 -1.10 38.05 -12.47
N GLN A 41 -1.82 38.30 -11.38
CA GLN A 41 -2.85 37.37 -10.87
C GLN A 41 -3.97 37.07 -11.86
N LYS A 42 -4.35 38.05 -12.68
CA LYS A 42 -5.42 37.90 -13.68
C LYS A 42 -5.06 36.87 -14.75
N TRP A 43 -3.77 36.60 -14.95
CA TRP A 43 -3.27 35.66 -15.96
C TRP A 43 -3.33 34.19 -15.53
N PHE A 44 -3.46 33.89 -14.22
CA PHE A 44 -3.43 32.51 -13.73
C PHE A 44 -4.84 31.90 -13.63
N PRO A 45 -5.24 30.96 -14.52
CA PRO A 45 -6.52 30.27 -14.42
C PRO A 45 -6.47 29.13 -13.38
N ILE A 46 -6.29 29.48 -12.11
CA ILE A 46 -5.95 28.51 -11.04
C ILE A 46 -7.10 27.56 -10.78
N SER A 47 -8.33 28.06 -10.76
CA SER A 47 -9.51 27.22 -10.55
C SER A 47 -9.63 26.13 -11.62
N PHE A 48 -9.27 26.44 -12.87
CA PHE A 48 -9.25 25.47 -13.96
C PHE A 48 -8.15 24.44 -13.75
N LEU A 49 -6.90 24.88 -13.57
CA LEU A 49 -5.76 23.99 -13.36
C LEU A 49 -5.95 23.07 -12.15
N LEU A 50 -6.42 23.63 -11.04
CA LEU A 50 -6.69 22.91 -9.80
C LEU A 50 -7.86 21.94 -9.96
N GLY A 51 -8.93 22.33 -10.67
CA GLY A 51 -10.05 21.46 -10.98
C GLY A 51 -9.63 20.19 -11.72
N PHE A 52 -8.82 20.31 -12.78
CA PHE A 52 -8.30 19.15 -13.51
C PHE A 52 -7.40 18.27 -12.63
N PHE A 53 -6.51 18.89 -11.85
CA PHE A 53 -5.60 18.17 -10.97
C PHE A 53 -6.35 17.36 -9.91
N VAL A 54 -7.26 18.00 -9.19
CA VAL A 54 -8.05 17.37 -8.12
C VAL A 54 -8.95 16.28 -8.71
N SER A 55 -9.65 16.55 -9.81
CA SER A 55 -10.50 15.55 -10.46
C SER A 55 -9.72 14.33 -10.91
N GLY A 56 -8.51 14.51 -11.47
CA GLY A 56 -7.65 13.41 -11.88
C GLY A 56 -7.19 12.55 -10.71
N ILE A 57 -6.83 13.17 -9.58
CA ILE A 57 -6.43 12.45 -8.37
C ILE A 57 -7.60 11.71 -7.74
N ILE A 58 -8.76 12.34 -7.58
CA ILE A 58 -9.95 11.71 -7.00
C ILE A 58 -10.42 10.53 -7.86
N SER A 59 -10.44 10.69 -9.19
CA SER A 59 -10.80 9.61 -10.11
C SER A 59 -9.87 8.41 -9.93
N ARG A 60 -8.55 8.66 -9.86
CA ARG A 60 -7.56 7.62 -9.60
C ARG A 60 -7.75 6.98 -8.23
N TRP A 61 -7.97 7.77 -7.18
CA TRP A 61 -8.23 7.28 -5.82
C TRP A 61 -9.44 6.33 -5.78
N TYR A 62 -10.52 6.69 -6.47
CA TYR A 62 -11.72 5.85 -6.56
C TYR A 62 -11.47 4.55 -7.33
N CYS A 63 -10.70 4.60 -8.42
CA CYS A 63 -10.25 3.40 -9.14
C CYS A 63 -9.41 2.47 -8.24
N VAL A 64 -8.54 3.02 -7.40
CA VAL A 64 -7.76 2.24 -6.43
C VAL A 64 -8.68 1.60 -5.39
N PHE A 65 -9.61 2.36 -4.80
CA PHE A 65 -10.57 1.87 -3.82
C PHE A 65 -11.38 0.68 -4.35
N THR A 66 -11.97 0.83 -5.54
CA THR A 66 -12.78 -0.21 -6.18
C THR A 66 -11.96 -1.44 -6.63
N SER A 67 -10.65 -1.26 -6.79
CA SER A 67 -9.71 -2.35 -7.10
C SER A 67 -9.33 -3.19 -5.88
N ILE A 68 -9.58 -2.74 -4.65
CA ILE A 68 -9.32 -3.53 -3.44
C ILE A 68 -10.14 -4.83 -3.50
N PRO A 69 -9.48 -6.02 -3.47
CA PRO A 69 -10.19 -7.28 -3.58
C PRO A 69 -10.82 -7.66 -2.24
N TRP A 70 -12.14 -7.68 -2.24
CA TRP A 70 -12.95 -8.30 -1.19
C TRP A 70 -13.08 -9.80 -1.44
N LEU A 71 -12.90 -10.62 -0.41
CA LEU A 71 -12.85 -12.08 -0.56
C LEU A 71 -14.20 -12.78 -0.36
N ASN A 72 -15.27 -12.05 -0.05
CA ASN A 72 -16.59 -12.62 0.26
C ASN A 72 -17.13 -13.48 -0.89
N GLY A 73 -17.10 -12.95 -2.12
CA GLY A 73 -17.62 -13.67 -3.30
C GLY A 73 -16.82 -14.94 -3.62
N THR A 74 -15.50 -14.89 -3.47
CA THR A 74 -14.63 -16.06 -3.67
C THR A 74 -14.82 -17.09 -2.56
N ALA A 75 -14.96 -16.66 -1.30
CA ALA A 75 -15.25 -17.54 -0.18
C ALA A 75 -16.58 -18.29 -0.38
N LEU A 76 -17.63 -17.58 -0.80
CA LEU A 76 -18.94 -18.18 -1.14
C LEU A 76 -18.83 -19.14 -2.31
N THR A 77 -18.08 -18.78 -3.36
CA THR A 77 -17.87 -19.66 -4.52
C THR A 77 -17.15 -20.94 -4.12
N VAL A 78 -16.10 -20.84 -3.30
CA VAL A 78 -15.38 -22.01 -2.77
C VAL A 78 -16.29 -22.85 -1.86
N ALA A 79 -17.10 -22.22 -1.02
CA ALA A 79 -18.04 -22.91 -0.14
C ALA A 79 -19.11 -23.69 -0.93
N ALA A 80 -19.67 -23.09 -1.98
CA ALA A 80 -20.74 -23.69 -2.77
C ALA A 80 -20.29 -24.78 -3.75
N ASN A 81 -19.04 -24.74 -4.22
CA ASN A 81 -18.57 -25.60 -5.31
C ASN A 81 -17.69 -26.79 -4.86
N VAL A 82 -17.28 -26.86 -3.60
CA VAL A 82 -16.54 -28.00 -3.04
C VAL A 82 -17.52 -28.94 -2.35
N ASP A 83 -17.70 -30.13 -2.91
CA ASP A 83 -18.68 -31.13 -2.47
C ASP A 83 -18.24 -31.88 -1.20
N ASN A 84 -19.22 -32.23 -0.38
CA ASN A 84 -19.02 -32.88 0.93
C ASN A 84 -19.07 -34.42 0.83
N LYS A 85 -18.16 -35.04 0.05
CA LYS A 85 -17.98 -36.51 0.10
C LYS A 85 -17.59 -36.96 1.52
N ASP A 86 -16.51 -36.35 2.02
CA ASP A 86 -16.10 -36.35 3.40
C ASP A 86 -16.06 -34.89 3.84
N GLU A 87 -16.95 -34.53 4.76
CA GLU A 87 -17.11 -33.16 5.23
C GLU A 87 -15.80 -32.61 5.83
N GLU A 88 -15.03 -33.45 6.54
CA GLU A 88 -13.80 -32.99 7.17
C GLU A 88 -12.73 -32.63 6.15
N THR A 89 -12.55 -33.48 5.15
CA THR A 89 -11.56 -33.22 4.08
C THR A 89 -12.03 -32.11 3.14
N ALA A 90 -13.32 -32.06 2.80
CA ALA A 90 -13.89 -30.97 2.01
C ALA A 90 -13.70 -29.61 2.72
N ARG A 91 -13.94 -29.55 4.04
CA ARG A 91 -13.67 -28.37 4.86
C ARG A 91 -12.19 -28.00 4.85
N LYS A 92 -11.28 -28.96 4.98
CA LYS A 92 -9.83 -28.71 4.88
C LYS A 92 -9.44 -28.12 3.51
N ILE A 93 -10.01 -28.62 2.41
CA ILE A 93 -9.78 -28.09 1.06
C ILE A 93 -10.26 -26.64 0.97
N ARG A 94 -11.51 -26.40 1.39
CA ARG A 94 -12.14 -25.07 1.45
C ARG A 94 -11.27 -24.06 2.23
N ILE A 95 -10.88 -24.41 3.46
CA ILE A 95 -10.04 -23.58 4.33
C ILE A 95 -8.68 -23.31 3.69
N THR A 96 -8.05 -24.33 3.10
CA THR A 96 -6.73 -24.20 2.47
C THR A 96 -6.79 -23.29 1.23
N LEU A 97 -7.85 -23.38 0.42
CA LEU A 97 -8.06 -22.47 -0.71
C LEU A 97 -8.15 -21.02 -0.25
N MET A 98 -8.96 -20.71 0.77
CA MET A 98 -9.05 -19.35 1.28
C MET A 98 -7.78 -18.89 2.00
N ARG A 99 -7.07 -19.78 2.68
CA ARG A 99 -5.77 -19.48 3.28
C ARG A 99 -4.78 -19.00 2.21
N TYR A 100 -4.73 -19.66 1.04
CA TYR A 100 -3.87 -19.23 -0.06
C TYR A 100 -4.27 -17.87 -0.63
N VAL A 101 -5.55 -17.63 -0.82
CA VAL A 101 -6.05 -16.33 -1.31
C VAL A 101 -5.70 -15.21 -0.31
N ASN A 102 -5.90 -15.45 0.98
CA ASN A 102 -5.54 -14.51 2.05
C ASN A 102 -4.03 -14.27 2.12
N LEU A 103 -3.21 -15.33 1.99
CA LEU A 103 -1.76 -15.20 1.96
C LEU A 103 -1.31 -14.33 0.77
N SER A 104 -1.87 -14.55 -0.42
CA SER A 104 -1.64 -13.69 -1.59
C SER A 104 -2.02 -12.24 -1.36
N TRP A 105 -3.15 -12.00 -0.70
CA TRP A 105 -3.59 -10.66 -0.34
C TRP A 105 -2.60 -9.98 0.61
N VAL A 106 -2.18 -10.66 1.68
CA VAL A 106 -1.22 -10.15 2.66
C VAL A 106 0.13 -9.85 1.99
N LEU A 107 0.63 -10.76 1.16
CA LEU A 107 1.87 -10.56 0.42
C LEU A 107 1.82 -9.31 -0.47
N MET A 108 0.70 -9.08 -1.16
CA MET A 108 0.52 -7.89 -1.98
C MET A 108 0.39 -6.61 -1.14
N MET A 109 -0.52 -6.60 -0.16
CA MET A 109 -0.80 -5.42 0.65
C MET A 109 0.41 -5.00 1.46
N ARG A 110 1.23 -5.97 1.89
CA ARG A 110 2.52 -5.69 2.52
C ARG A 110 3.42 -4.87 1.62
N LEU A 111 3.45 -5.08 0.30
CA LEU A 111 4.29 -4.32 -0.64
C LEU A 111 3.75 -2.90 -0.91
N ILE A 112 2.44 -2.70 -0.78
CA ILE A 112 1.75 -1.47 -1.18
C ILE A 112 1.47 -0.55 0.02
N SER A 113 0.99 -1.11 1.14
CA SER A 113 0.53 -0.37 2.32
C SER A 113 1.58 -0.31 3.42
N ASP A 114 1.75 0.90 3.98
CA ASP A 114 2.60 1.13 5.16
C ASP A 114 2.00 0.44 6.39
N GLN A 115 0.68 0.53 6.63
CA GLN A 115 -0.01 -0.14 7.74
C GLN A 115 0.24 -1.66 7.78
N THR A 116 0.10 -2.34 6.63
CA THR A 116 0.35 -3.80 6.55
C THR A 116 1.83 -4.13 6.69
N ALA A 117 2.72 -3.28 6.19
CA ALA A 117 4.16 -3.48 6.34
C ALA A 117 4.63 -3.31 7.79
N ASP A 118 4.06 -2.34 8.51
CA ASP A 118 4.34 -2.11 9.92
C ASP A 118 3.74 -3.21 10.81
N ARG A 119 2.58 -3.76 10.42
CA ARG A 119 1.99 -4.95 11.06
C ARG A 119 2.85 -6.21 10.90
N PHE A 120 3.47 -6.39 9.73
CA PHE A 120 4.32 -7.55 9.42
C PHE A 120 5.74 -7.13 9.02
N PRO A 121 6.59 -6.71 9.97
CA PRO A 121 7.87 -6.09 9.66
C PRO A 121 8.89 -7.07 9.03
N ASP A 122 9.63 -6.60 8.02
CA ASP A 122 10.71 -7.34 7.30
C ASP A 122 11.98 -7.51 8.13
N ARG A 123 12.12 -6.76 9.23
CA ARG A 123 13.29 -6.76 10.12
C ARG A 123 12.77 -6.66 11.54
N GLN A 124 13.38 -7.42 12.46
CA GLN A 124 13.16 -7.18 13.89
C GLN A 124 13.49 -5.72 14.17
N ALA A 125 12.46 -4.90 14.39
CA ALA A 125 12.66 -3.63 15.05
C ALA A 125 13.22 -3.98 16.43
N LYS A 126 14.48 -3.59 16.72
CA LYS A 126 14.98 -3.65 18.09
C LYS A 126 13.93 -2.96 18.99
N PRO A 127 13.50 -3.58 20.10
CA PRO A 127 12.50 -2.98 20.98
C PRO A 127 13.02 -1.60 21.40
N VAL A 128 12.19 -0.58 21.18
CA VAL A 128 12.49 0.79 21.58
C VAL A 128 12.15 0.90 23.07
N PRO A 129 13.05 1.38 23.94
CA PRO A 129 12.68 1.71 25.31
C PRO A 129 11.65 2.83 25.28
N ASN A 130 10.54 2.65 26.01
CA ASN A 130 9.43 3.60 26.08
C ASN A 130 9.86 4.91 26.76
N THR A 131 10.46 5.84 26.02
CA THR A 131 10.66 7.22 26.47
C THR A 131 10.18 8.21 25.41
N SER A 132 9.45 9.22 25.86
CA SER A 132 8.70 10.22 25.07
C SER A 132 9.56 11.11 24.15
N GLN A 133 10.89 11.04 24.25
CA GLN A 133 11.85 11.75 23.39
C GLN A 133 12.08 11.09 22.03
N ASP A 134 11.62 9.85 21.81
CA ASP A 134 12.01 9.06 20.63
C ASP A 134 11.05 9.16 19.43
N ARG A 135 9.98 9.98 19.49
CA ARG A 135 9.04 10.13 18.35
C ARG A 135 9.72 10.57 17.05
N HIS A 136 10.71 11.46 17.14
CA HIS A 136 11.50 11.88 15.98
C HIS A 136 12.51 10.82 15.51
N ALA A 137 12.98 9.94 16.38
CA ALA A 137 13.86 8.82 16.01
C ALA A 137 13.06 7.68 15.36
N ILE A 138 11.87 7.40 15.88
CA ILE A 138 10.87 6.48 15.30
C ILE A 138 10.46 6.97 13.91
N TRP A 139 10.10 8.25 13.78
CA TRP A 139 9.79 8.86 12.49
C TRP A 139 10.98 8.79 11.52
N ARG A 140 12.22 9.07 11.96
CA ARG A 140 13.43 8.95 11.13
C ARG A 140 13.69 7.50 10.68
N ARG A 141 13.47 6.49 11.54
CA ARG A 141 13.59 5.07 11.19
C ARG A 141 12.52 4.62 10.21
N ARG A 142 11.24 4.98 10.46
CA ARG A 142 10.12 4.76 9.53
C ARG A 142 10.42 5.37 8.16
N ARG A 143 10.93 6.62 8.13
CA ARG A 143 11.37 7.32 6.91
C ARG A 143 12.53 6.60 6.20
N LYS A 144 13.50 6.03 6.92
CA LYS A 144 14.65 5.30 6.34
C LYS A 144 14.24 3.95 5.75
N CYS A 145 13.32 3.21 6.39
CA CYS A 145 12.70 2.01 5.80
C CYS A 145 11.85 2.37 4.57
N ARG A 146 11.10 3.49 4.62
CA ARG A 146 10.34 4.05 3.49
C ARG A 146 11.24 4.39 2.28
N LEU A 147 12.42 4.97 2.52
CA LEU A 147 13.46 5.26 1.50
C LEU A 147 14.11 4.00 0.91
N HIS A 148 14.38 2.97 1.73
CA HIS A 148 14.98 1.72 1.22
C HIS A 148 13.98 0.87 0.42
N ARG A 149 12.71 0.84 0.85
CA ARG A 149 11.61 0.27 0.05
C ARG A 149 11.38 1.07 -1.23
N SER A 150 11.60 2.39 -1.19
CA SER A 150 11.65 3.25 -2.37
C SER A 150 12.88 3.02 -3.26
N LEU A 151 13.99 2.43 -2.81
CA LEU A 151 15.14 2.14 -3.70
C LEU A 151 14.87 0.91 -4.58
N TYR A 152 13.94 0.04 -4.16
CA TYR A 152 13.34 -0.99 -5.02
C TYR A 152 12.14 -0.46 -5.83
N ARG A 153 11.87 0.86 -5.78
CA ARG A 153 10.93 1.58 -6.64
C ARG A 153 11.75 2.50 -7.55
N PRO A 154 11.79 2.30 -8.87
CA PRO A 154 12.66 3.12 -9.72
C PRO A 154 12.34 4.63 -9.69
N TRP A 155 11.19 5.08 -9.20
CA TRP A 155 10.76 6.49 -9.31
C TRP A 155 9.92 7.01 -8.14
N SER A 156 10.46 7.07 -6.92
CA SER A 156 9.86 7.91 -5.87
C SER A 156 10.69 9.18 -5.65
N ILE A 157 9.97 10.29 -5.49
CA ILE A 157 10.44 11.68 -5.54
C ILE A 157 11.47 12.03 -4.43
N GLY A 158 11.68 11.14 -3.47
CA GLY A 158 12.72 11.28 -2.44
C GLY A 158 14.16 11.07 -2.93
N ALA A 159 14.37 10.54 -4.14
CA ALA A 159 15.72 10.32 -4.69
C ALA A 159 16.41 11.62 -5.17
N ILE A 160 15.65 12.65 -5.53
CA ILE A 160 16.21 13.91 -6.10
C ILE A 160 16.90 14.76 -5.02
N GLN A 161 16.52 14.62 -3.75
CA GLN A 161 17.19 15.33 -2.66
C GLN A 161 18.47 14.65 -2.17
N ALA A 162 18.65 13.36 -2.46
CA ALA A 162 19.82 12.59 -2.02
C ALA A 162 20.98 12.60 -3.04
N SER A 163 20.71 12.87 -4.31
CA SER A 163 21.75 12.99 -5.36
C SER A 163 22.56 14.28 -5.23
N VAL A 164 21.97 15.37 -4.74
CA VAL A 164 22.65 16.68 -4.61
C VAL A 164 23.62 16.73 -3.42
N VAL A 165 23.51 15.81 -2.45
CA VAL A 165 24.33 15.84 -1.22
C VAL A 165 25.61 15.01 -1.31
N ARG A 166 25.81 14.17 -2.35
CA ARG A 166 27.01 13.31 -2.46
C ARG A 166 28.23 13.96 -3.12
N ASP A 167 28.10 15.12 -3.75
CA ASP A 167 29.21 15.77 -4.48
C ASP A 167 30.00 16.82 -3.68
N ARG A 168 29.82 16.89 -2.36
CA ARG A 168 30.58 17.85 -1.51
C ARG A 168 31.18 17.22 -0.27
N THR A 169 32.07 16.25 -0.45
CA THR A 169 33.15 15.98 0.52
C THR A 169 34.30 15.25 -0.18
N ILE A 170 35.07 15.99 -0.98
CA ILE A 170 36.47 15.65 -1.27
C ILE A 170 37.29 16.53 -0.33
N ASN A 171 38.03 15.91 0.59
CA ASN A 171 39.24 16.48 1.18
C ASN A 171 40.17 15.34 1.57
N SER A 172 41.29 15.25 0.84
CA SER A 172 42.46 14.41 1.09
C SER A 172 43.22 14.86 2.36
N PRO A 173 44.15 14.04 2.87
CA PRO A 173 45.59 14.28 2.60
C PRO A 173 46.32 12.99 2.13
N SER A 174 47.09 13.00 1.04
CA SER A 174 48.57 13.21 0.95
C SER A 174 49.37 12.18 1.78
N ASN A 175 50.34 11.38 1.33
CA ASN A 175 51.37 11.53 0.30
C ASN A 175 52.02 10.14 0.04
N ILE A 176 52.26 9.71 -1.22
CA ILE A 176 53.57 9.60 -1.92
C ILE A 176 54.46 8.45 -1.37
N HIS A 177 54.85 7.38 -2.09
CA HIS A 177 55.75 7.27 -3.27
C HIS A 177 55.53 5.90 -3.98
N ARG A 178 55.29 5.84 -5.30
CA ARG A 178 56.23 5.63 -6.44
C ARG A 178 56.94 4.25 -6.55
N GLY A 179 56.79 3.64 -7.74
CA GLY A 179 57.70 2.63 -8.32
C GLY A 179 56.98 1.41 -8.89
N SER A 180 56.40 1.46 -10.09
CA SER A 180 56.99 1.11 -11.40
C SER A 180 56.97 -0.39 -11.75
N ALA A 181 56.13 -0.69 -12.75
CA ALA A 181 56.21 -1.70 -13.82
C ALA A 181 56.80 -3.11 -13.59
N GLY A 182 56.01 -4.11 -13.99
CA GLY A 182 56.48 -5.45 -14.33
C GLY A 182 55.34 -6.35 -14.85
N VAL A 183 55.19 -6.43 -16.17
CA VAL A 183 54.36 -7.43 -16.86
C VAL A 183 55.14 -8.76 -16.93
N GLY A 184 54.50 -9.89 -16.59
CA GLY A 184 55.09 -11.22 -16.79
C GLY A 184 54.13 -12.37 -16.49
N LEU A 185 53.70 -13.07 -17.54
CA LEU A 185 52.90 -14.31 -17.54
C LEU A 185 53.76 -15.53 -17.22
N ARG A 186 53.31 -16.48 -16.36
CA ARG A 186 53.19 -17.94 -16.62
C ARG A 186 52.91 -18.79 -15.34
N PRO A 187 52.43 -20.05 -15.47
CA PRO A 187 51.52 -20.72 -14.52
C PRO A 187 52.11 -21.93 -13.74
N THR A 188 51.44 -22.28 -12.63
CA THR A 188 51.39 -23.58 -11.89
C THR A 188 52.69 -24.09 -11.21
N PRO A 189 52.68 -24.96 -10.17
CA PRO A 189 51.62 -25.89 -9.73
C PRO A 189 51.34 -25.96 -8.20
N SER A 190 50.24 -26.63 -7.85
CA SER A 190 49.90 -27.06 -6.48
C SER A 190 50.81 -28.20 -5.98
N PRO A 191 50.96 -28.35 -4.66
CA PRO A 191 51.07 -29.67 -4.05
C PRO A 191 50.04 -29.88 -2.91
N CYS A 192 49.40 -31.06 -2.91
CA CYS A 192 48.72 -31.70 -1.77
C CYS A 192 49.71 -31.84 -0.57
N SER A 193 49.32 -31.98 0.70
CA SER A 193 48.34 -32.92 1.27
C SER A 193 48.10 -32.71 2.79
N GLN A 194 46.88 -33.06 3.22
CA GLN A 194 46.45 -33.64 4.52
C GLN A 194 46.41 -32.77 5.79
N THR A 195 45.20 -32.47 6.27
CA THR A 195 44.53 -33.24 7.35
C THR A 195 43.13 -32.68 7.62
N ASP A 196 42.22 -33.61 7.93
CA ASP A 196 40.78 -33.44 8.03
C ASP A 196 40.33 -32.41 9.08
N MET A 197 39.68 -31.36 8.61
CA MET A 197 38.58 -30.70 9.29
C MET A 197 37.55 -30.44 8.20
N GLU A 198 36.49 -31.24 8.18
CA GLU A 198 35.35 -31.08 7.30
C GLU A 198 34.59 -29.81 7.70
N PHE A 199 35.20 -28.65 7.43
CA PHE A 199 34.56 -27.35 7.47
C PHE A 199 33.75 -27.26 6.19
N ILE A 200 32.52 -27.78 6.22
CA ILE A 200 31.50 -27.45 5.23
C ILE A 200 31.17 -25.96 5.42
N PHE A 201 32.03 -25.10 4.88
CA PHE A 201 31.69 -23.71 4.66
C PHE A 201 30.72 -23.70 3.47
N ASP A 202 29.44 -23.83 3.77
CA ASP A 202 28.38 -23.76 2.78
C ASP A 202 28.23 -22.31 2.30
N ALA A 203 29.13 -21.89 1.43
CA ALA A 203 29.23 -20.55 0.83
C ALA A 203 27.99 -20.17 -0.02
N TYR A 204 26.99 -21.04 -0.07
CA TYR A 204 25.80 -20.93 -0.91
C TYR A 204 24.50 -20.76 -0.13
N HIS A 205 24.54 -20.68 1.21
CA HIS A 205 23.40 -20.18 1.97
C HIS A 205 23.30 -18.66 1.81
N ALA A 206 22.27 -18.19 1.11
CA ALA A 206 21.95 -16.77 1.09
C ALA A 206 21.66 -16.34 2.53
N VAL A 207 22.42 -15.37 3.06
CA VAL A 207 22.21 -14.75 4.39
C VAL A 207 20.76 -14.28 4.58
N ASP A 208 20.07 -14.01 3.47
CA ASP A 208 18.67 -13.55 3.42
C ASP A 208 17.61 -14.67 3.55
N ASP A 209 17.97 -15.96 3.43
CA ASP A 209 17.02 -17.09 3.55
C ASP A 209 16.41 -17.18 4.97
N GLN A 210 17.23 -16.90 5.98
CA GLN A 210 16.77 -16.82 7.37
C GLN A 210 15.88 -15.60 7.61
N GLN A 211 16.06 -14.50 6.86
CA GLN A 211 15.25 -13.30 7.04
C GLN A 211 13.87 -13.44 6.38
N LEU A 212 13.84 -14.04 5.20
CA LEU A 212 12.62 -14.40 4.49
C LEU A 212 11.75 -15.32 5.33
N SER A 213 12.32 -16.42 5.82
CA SER A 213 11.62 -17.39 6.66
C SER A 213 11.10 -16.77 7.96
N LYS A 214 11.91 -15.95 8.66
CA LYS A 214 11.47 -15.20 9.84
C LYS A 214 10.28 -14.29 9.54
N THR A 215 10.31 -13.62 8.39
CA THR A 215 9.24 -12.72 7.96
C THR A 215 7.94 -13.48 7.67
N LEU A 216 8.02 -14.58 6.92
CA LEU A 216 6.87 -15.41 6.62
C LEU A 216 6.29 -16.06 7.89
N ARG A 217 7.15 -16.52 8.80
CA ARG A 217 6.72 -17.02 10.12
C ARG A 217 6.05 -15.94 10.97
N ALA A 218 6.46 -14.67 10.84
CA ALA A 218 5.84 -13.58 11.56
C ALA A 218 4.35 -13.38 11.19
N PHE A 219 3.93 -13.77 9.99
CA PHE A 219 2.51 -13.72 9.62
C PHE A 219 1.64 -14.61 10.52
N ASN A 220 2.19 -15.73 10.99
CA ASN A 220 1.49 -16.66 11.87
C ASN A 220 1.39 -16.16 13.33
N ASN A 221 2.19 -15.15 13.70
CA ASN A 221 2.18 -14.60 15.06
C ASN A 221 1.07 -13.55 15.26
N ASP A 222 0.37 -13.17 14.19
CA ASP A 222 -0.67 -12.15 14.25
C ASP A 222 -1.95 -12.67 14.92
N GLN A 223 -2.56 -11.86 15.78
CA GLN A 223 -3.71 -12.25 16.58
C GLN A 223 -4.94 -12.57 15.73
N ALA A 224 -5.20 -11.83 14.66
CA ALA A 224 -6.35 -12.07 13.78
C ALA A 224 -6.15 -13.35 12.95
N VAL A 225 -4.91 -13.59 12.50
CA VAL A 225 -4.53 -14.84 11.83
C VAL A 225 -4.72 -16.05 12.75
N GLN A 226 -4.27 -15.95 14.00
CA GLN A 226 -4.40 -17.03 14.98
C GLN A 226 -5.86 -17.36 15.33
N ARG A 227 -6.73 -16.34 15.42
CA ARG A 227 -8.17 -16.53 15.69
C ARG A 227 -8.92 -17.20 14.54
N THR A 228 -8.46 -17.03 13.31
CA THR A 228 -9.16 -17.48 12.09
C THR A 228 -8.58 -18.81 11.60
N PHE A 229 -7.51 -18.74 10.81
CA PHE A 229 -6.89 -19.90 10.17
C PHE A 229 -5.90 -20.63 11.10
N GLY A 230 -5.51 -20.02 12.22
CA GLY A 230 -4.46 -20.49 13.13
C GLY A 230 -3.07 -20.28 12.54
N LEU A 231 -2.83 -20.80 11.34
CA LEU A 231 -1.60 -20.66 10.56
C LEU A 231 -1.96 -20.17 9.15
N LEU A 232 -1.42 -19.01 8.74
CA LEU A 232 -1.60 -18.48 7.39
C LEU A 232 -0.65 -19.14 6.38
N ILE A 233 0.57 -19.48 6.81
CA ILE A 233 1.57 -20.16 5.98
C ILE A 233 2.21 -21.31 6.75
N THR A 234 2.35 -22.47 6.11
CA THR A 234 2.97 -23.67 6.70
C THR A 234 4.47 -23.70 6.48
N GLU A 235 5.20 -24.48 7.28
CA GLU A 235 6.66 -24.65 7.11
C GLU A 235 7.02 -25.25 5.75
N ASN A 236 6.19 -26.15 5.21
CA ASN A 236 6.39 -26.70 3.86
C ASN A 236 6.26 -25.61 2.79
N GLU A 237 5.27 -24.72 2.91
CA GLU A 237 5.07 -23.59 2.00
C GLU A 237 6.20 -22.56 2.15
N ILE A 238 6.69 -22.31 3.36
CA ILE A 238 7.89 -21.48 3.59
C ILE A 238 9.09 -22.10 2.86
N ALA A 239 9.34 -23.40 3.01
CA ALA A 239 10.43 -24.08 2.33
C ALA A 239 10.36 -23.94 0.80
N THR A 240 9.15 -23.93 0.21
CA THR A 240 9.03 -23.65 -1.23
C THR A 240 9.43 -22.22 -1.60
N PHE A 241 9.08 -21.20 -0.79
CA PHE A 241 9.57 -19.83 -0.99
C PHE A 241 11.09 -19.73 -0.84
N GLN A 242 11.68 -20.48 0.09
CA GLN A 242 13.14 -20.55 0.27
C GLN A 242 13.83 -21.15 -0.95
N GLN A 243 13.28 -22.22 -1.52
CA GLN A 243 13.79 -22.82 -2.77
C GLN A 243 13.75 -21.83 -3.93
N ILE A 244 12.64 -21.08 -4.07
CA ILE A 244 12.51 -20.04 -5.10
C ILE A 244 13.56 -18.94 -4.86
N ALA A 245 13.71 -18.48 -3.62
CA ALA A 245 14.69 -17.48 -3.23
C ALA A 245 16.13 -17.91 -3.57
N ASN A 246 16.49 -19.16 -3.27
CA ASN A 246 17.80 -19.72 -3.60
C ASN A 246 18.04 -19.75 -5.12
N SER A 247 17.03 -20.16 -5.90
CA SER A 247 17.11 -20.14 -7.36
C SER A 247 17.24 -18.73 -7.94
N TRP A 248 16.60 -17.75 -7.29
CA TRP A 248 16.63 -16.33 -7.67
C TRP A 248 18.01 -15.75 -7.39
N PHE A 249 18.53 -15.96 -6.19
CA PHE A 249 19.85 -15.49 -5.78
C PHE A 249 20.96 -16.08 -6.65
N ARG A 250 20.87 -17.37 -7.02
CA ARG A 250 21.82 -17.99 -7.96
C ARG A 250 21.87 -17.27 -9.30
N ARG A 251 20.73 -16.82 -9.83
CA ARG A 251 20.63 -16.15 -11.13
C ARG A 251 20.98 -14.67 -11.09
N TYR A 252 20.45 -13.94 -10.11
CA TYR A 252 20.48 -12.48 -10.11
C TYR A 252 21.33 -11.86 -9.01
N LYS A 253 21.81 -12.66 -8.03
CA LYS A 253 22.60 -12.18 -6.88
C LYS A 253 21.93 -11.03 -6.10
N THR A 254 20.59 -10.98 -6.15
CA THR A 254 19.76 -9.96 -5.49
C THR A 254 18.80 -10.60 -4.51
N ASN A 255 18.34 -9.80 -3.55
CA ASN A 255 17.38 -10.22 -2.53
C ASN A 255 16.04 -10.57 -3.19
N TYR A 256 15.49 -11.71 -2.78
CA TYR A 256 14.21 -12.20 -3.27
C TYR A 256 13.05 -11.55 -2.49
N ILE A 257 12.02 -11.12 -3.23
CA ILE A 257 10.78 -10.58 -2.68
C ILE A 257 9.67 -11.59 -3.00
N PRO A 258 8.95 -12.14 -1.99
CA PRO A 258 7.87 -13.09 -2.23
C PRO A 258 6.84 -12.56 -3.22
N GLU A 259 6.57 -13.33 -4.28
CA GLU A 259 5.53 -12.94 -5.22
C GLU A 259 4.14 -13.34 -4.71
N TYR A 260 3.24 -12.36 -4.66
CA TYR A 260 1.84 -12.55 -4.25
C TYR A 260 1.06 -13.55 -5.11
N TRP A 261 1.45 -13.80 -6.36
CA TRP A 261 0.71 -14.67 -7.27
C TRP A 261 1.02 -16.16 -7.05
N ILE A 262 2.08 -16.50 -6.31
CA ILE A 262 2.47 -17.88 -6.02
C ILE A 262 1.38 -18.64 -5.25
N PRO A 263 0.82 -18.13 -4.13
CA PRO A 263 -0.27 -18.84 -3.46
C PRO A 263 -1.56 -18.93 -4.29
N ILE A 264 -1.85 -17.96 -5.17
CA ILE A 264 -2.98 -18.09 -6.12
C ILE A 264 -2.77 -19.29 -7.04
N GLN A 265 -1.55 -19.53 -7.51
CA GLN A 265 -1.22 -20.70 -8.32
C GLN A 265 -1.38 -22.01 -7.52
N TRP A 266 -1.01 -22.01 -6.23
CA TRP A 266 -1.27 -23.15 -5.34
C TRP A 266 -2.76 -23.41 -5.17
N ALA A 267 -3.59 -22.36 -5.03
CA ALA A 267 -5.04 -22.48 -4.96
C ALA A 267 -5.63 -23.07 -6.26
N GLN A 268 -5.12 -22.67 -7.42
CA GLN A 268 -5.52 -23.25 -8.71
C GLN A 268 -5.16 -24.73 -8.79
N ARG A 269 -3.92 -25.11 -8.42
CA ARG A 269 -3.49 -26.51 -8.40
C ARG A 269 -4.28 -27.35 -7.40
N LEU A 270 -4.60 -26.79 -6.24
CA LEU A 270 -5.45 -27.45 -5.24
C LEU A 270 -6.86 -27.68 -5.78
N THR A 271 -7.43 -26.71 -6.50
CA THR A 271 -8.75 -26.85 -7.16
C THR A 271 -8.72 -27.99 -8.18
N LEU A 272 -7.68 -28.06 -9.02
CA LEU A 272 -7.51 -29.15 -9.99
C LEU A 272 -7.32 -30.52 -9.33
N LYS A 273 -6.56 -30.56 -8.21
CA LYS A 273 -6.38 -31.79 -7.42
C LYS A 273 -7.70 -32.23 -6.77
N ALA A 274 -8.48 -31.29 -6.24
CA ALA A 274 -9.80 -31.55 -5.68
C ALA A 274 -10.78 -32.10 -6.75
N LEU A 275 -10.69 -31.62 -7.99
CA LEU A 275 -11.43 -32.17 -9.13
C LEU A 275 -11.01 -33.61 -9.44
N GLN A 276 -9.70 -33.89 -9.51
CA GLN A 276 -9.19 -35.26 -9.77
C GLN A 276 -9.55 -36.25 -8.65
N SER A 277 -9.51 -35.82 -7.39
CA SER A 277 -9.95 -36.61 -6.24
C SER A 277 -11.49 -36.68 -6.11
N GLY A 278 -12.22 -35.96 -6.97
CA GLY A 278 -13.67 -35.93 -7.03
C GLY A 278 -14.34 -35.25 -5.82
N TYR A 279 -13.64 -34.37 -5.10
CA TYR A 279 -14.27 -33.43 -4.16
C TYR A 279 -14.99 -32.29 -4.88
N ILE A 280 -14.72 -32.11 -6.17
CA ILE A 280 -15.51 -31.26 -7.05
C ILE A 280 -16.09 -32.20 -8.11
N PHE A 281 -17.41 -32.36 -8.14
CA PHE A 281 -18.06 -33.33 -9.00
C PHE A 281 -18.00 -32.94 -10.48
N GLU A 282 -18.22 -31.67 -10.79
CA GLU A 282 -18.29 -31.17 -12.16
C GLU A 282 -17.09 -30.28 -12.51
N PRO A 283 -16.45 -30.50 -13.68
CA PRO A 283 -15.41 -29.60 -14.18
C PRO A 283 -15.85 -28.13 -14.27
N ARG A 284 -17.13 -27.88 -14.57
CA ARG A 284 -17.70 -26.51 -14.59
C ARG A 284 -17.57 -25.80 -13.24
N ARG A 285 -17.81 -26.50 -12.13
CA ARG A 285 -17.63 -25.94 -10.77
C ARG A 285 -16.18 -25.55 -10.48
N ALA A 286 -15.23 -26.38 -10.92
CA ALA A 286 -13.81 -26.05 -10.84
C ALA A 286 -13.46 -24.80 -11.67
N THR A 287 -14.04 -24.64 -12.87
CA THR A 287 -13.82 -23.44 -13.69
C THR A 287 -14.36 -22.18 -13.02
N TYR A 288 -15.48 -22.25 -12.30
CA TYR A 288 -16.00 -21.11 -11.53
C TYR A 288 -15.04 -20.68 -10.42
N ILE A 289 -14.52 -21.62 -9.64
CA ILE A 289 -13.51 -21.32 -8.61
C ILE A 289 -12.27 -20.68 -9.25
N ILE A 290 -11.72 -21.28 -10.32
CA ILE A 290 -10.53 -20.75 -11.01
C ILE A 290 -10.77 -19.35 -11.55
N ARG A 291 -11.96 -19.08 -12.11
CA ARG A 291 -12.35 -17.76 -12.62
C ARG A 291 -12.36 -16.72 -11.49
N GLU A 292 -12.90 -17.05 -10.33
CA GLU A 292 -12.87 -16.15 -9.16
C GLU A 292 -11.46 -15.90 -8.65
N LEU A 293 -10.60 -16.94 -8.59
CA LEU A 293 -9.19 -16.78 -8.24
C LEU A 293 -8.45 -15.84 -9.22
N MET A 294 -8.76 -15.95 -10.52
CA MET A 294 -8.19 -15.08 -11.55
C MET A 294 -8.72 -13.65 -11.47
N HIS A 295 -9.98 -13.47 -11.08
CA HIS A 295 -10.57 -12.16 -10.82
C HIS A 295 -9.85 -11.45 -9.65
N ILE A 296 -9.58 -12.16 -8.55
CA ILE A 296 -8.75 -11.62 -7.45
C ILE A 296 -7.35 -11.27 -7.93
N ARG A 297 -6.69 -12.17 -8.67
CA ARG A 297 -5.35 -11.90 -9.22
C ARG A 297 -5.33 -10.62 -10.06
N LYS A 298 -6.36 -10.42 -10.90
CA LYS A 298 -6.50 -9.22 -11.73
C LYS A 298 -6.64 -7.96 -10.86
N LYS A 299 -7.48 -7.99 -9.82
CA LYS A 299 -7.63 -6.89 -8.85
C LYS A 299 -6.34 -6.55 -8.12
N LEU A 300 -5.65 -7.56 -7.56
CA LEU A 300 -4.34 -7.38 -6.93
C LEU A 300 -3.32 -6.79 -7.91
N HIS A 301 -3.29 -7.26 -9.16
CA HIS A 301 -2.40 -6.72 -10.17
C HIS A 301 -2.71 -5.26 -10.51
N TYR A 302 -3.97 -4.87 -10.66
CA TYR A 302 -4.34 -3.47 -10.86
C TYR A 302 -3.88 -2.59 -9.71
N MET A 303 -4.03 -3.04 -8.46
CA MET A 303 -3.51 -2.31 -7.31
C MET A 303 -1.99 -2.10 -7.39
N GLN A 304 -1.25 -3.14 -7.78
CA GLN A 304 0.19 -3.02 -8.00
C GLN A 304 0.50 -2.03 -9.13
N LEU A 305 -0.22 -2.08 -10.26
CA LEU A 305 -0.04 -1.16 -11.38
C LEU A 305 -0.28 0.29 -10.96
N PHE A 306 -1.36 0.57 -10.24
CA PHE A 306 -1.61 1.91 -9.70
C PHE A 306 -0.46 2.32 -8.78
N ASN A 307 -0.02 1.47 -7.85
CA ASN A 307 1.09 1.82 -6.97
C ASN A 307 2.43 2.02 -7.72
N SER A 308 2.67 1.31 -8.80
CA SER A 308 3.89 1.42 -9.61
C SER A 308 3.87 2.63 -10.55
N ILE A 309 2.71 2.97 -11.11
CA ILE A 309 2.54 4.09 -12.02
C ILE A 309 2.03 5.29 -11.22
N ILE A 310 2.94 6.10 -10.72
CA ILE A 310 2.63 7.33 -9.97
C ILE A 310 2.23 8.43 -10.96
N ILE A 311 1.41 9.38 -10.50
CA ILE A 311 1.10 10.59 -11.26
C ILE A 311 2.42 11.27 -11.65
N PRO A 312 2.61 11.69 -12.91
CA PRO A 312 3.86 12.31 -13.35
C PRO A 312 4.27 13.44 -12.41
N LEU A 313 5.50 13.38 -11.91
CA LEU A 313 6.02 14.36 -10.96
C LEU A 313 5.91 15.80 -11.52
N ALA A 314 6.18 15.97 -12.81
CA ALA A 314 6.05 17.27 -13.47
C ALA A 314 4.63 17.84 -13.34
N TYR A 315 3.59 17.00 -13.37
CA TYR A 315 2.22 17.47 -13.29
C TYR A 315 1.89 18.04 -11.90
N SER A 316 2.25 17.33 -10.83
CA SER A 316 2.06 17.84 -9.47
C SER A 316 2.94 19.07 -9.21
N GLN A 317 4.16 19.11 -9.74
CA GLN A 317 5.06 20.26 -9.63
C GLN A 317 4.49 21.51 -10.31
N VAL A 318 3.99 21.41 -11.54
CA VAL A 318 3.40 22.55 -12.27
C VAL A 318 2.23 23.14 -11.48
N VAL A 319 1.34 22.29 -10.96
CA VAL A 319 0.21 22.74 -10.14
C VAL A 319 0.68 23.39 -8.84
N THR A 320 1.68 22.79 -8.18
CA THR A 320 2.29 23.32 -6.95
C THR A 320 2.87 24.71 -7.17
N ILE A 321 3.66 24.87 -8.24
CA ILE A 321 4.32 26.13 -8.59
C ILE A 321 3.27 27.19 -8.90
N ALA A 322 2.25 26.88 -9.71
CA ALA A 322 1.19 27.83 -10.06
C ALA A 322 0.40 28.32 -8.84
N ILE A 323 0.08 27.42 -7.90
CA ILE A 323 -0.66 27.77 -6.67
C ILE A 323 0.20 28.63 -5.75
N TYR A 324 1.47 28.25 -5.52
CA TYR A 324 2.35 29.03 -4.67
C TYR A 324 2.75 30.37 -5.30
N SER A 325 2.95 30.45 -6.62
CA SER A 325 3.23 31.73 -7.29
C SER A 325 2.03 32.67 -7.20
N TYR A 326 0.81 32.15 -7.33
CA TYR A 326 -0.39 32.94 -7.12
C TYR A 326 -0.50 33.49 -5.71
N PHE A 327 -0.29 32.64 -4.68
CA PHE A 327 -0.32 33.10 -3.31
C PHE A 327 0.82 34.05 -2.98
N LEU A 328 1.99 33.88 -3.60
CA LEU A 328 3.08 34.84 -3.48
C LEU A 328 2.65 36.21 -4.01
N CYS A 329 2.09 36.28 -5.21
CA CYS A 329 1.52 37.52 -5.76
C CYS A 329 0.37 38.05 -4.89
N GLN A 330 -0.45 37.18 -4.28
CA GLN A 330 -1.56 37.58 -3.39
C GLN A 330 -1.06 38.23 -2.12
N ILE A 331 0.04 37.75 -1.55
CA ILE A 331 0.66 38.37 -0.39
C ILE A 331 1.07 39.81 -0.73
N PHE A 332 1.70 40.05 -1.89
CA PHE A 332 2.06 41.41 -2.33
C PHE A 332 0.84 42.26 -2.70
N ALA A 333 -0.12 41.72 -3.44
CA ALA A 333 -1.33 42.41 -3.88
C ALA A 333 -2.23 42.86 -2.72
N THR A 334 -2.16 42.16 -1.58
CA THR A 334 -2.93 42.48 -0.37
C THR A 334 -2.18 43.38 0.61
N GLN A 335 -0.94 43.78 0.30
CA GLN A 335 -0.22 44.76 1.10
C GLN A 335 -0.86 46.15 0.94
N PHE A 336 -0.92 46.87 2.05
CA PHE A 336 -1.46 48.22 2.09
C PHE A 336 -0.55 49.19 1.34
N VAL A 337 -1.05 49.77 0.26
CA VAL A 337 -0.44 50.93 -0.42
C VAL A 337 -1.39 52.11 -0.27
N ALA A 338 -0.88 53.24 0.22
CA ALA A 338 -1.66 54.43 0.60
C ALA A 338 -2.45 55.07 -0.57
N HIS A 339 -2.15 54.71 -1.82
CA HIS A 339 -2.81 55.24 -3.01
C HIS A 339 -4.23 54.69 -3.24
N ASN A 340 -4.62 53.59 -2.60
CA ASN A 340 -5.98 53.02 -2.71
C ASN A 340 -7.07 53.89 -2.05
N LEU A 341 -6.71 55.00 -1.38
CA LEU A 341 -7.64 55.96 -0.78
C LEU A 341 -8.20 56.98 -1.79
N GLU A 342 -7.59 57.14 -2.97
CA GLU A 342 -8.10 58.04 -4.01
C GLU A 342 -9.15 57.40 -4.94
N VAL A 343 -9.31 56.07 -4.87
CA VAL A 343 -10.36 55.35 -5.61
C VAL A 343 -11.58 55.21 -4.70
N GLU A 344 -12.67 55.88 -5.06
CA GLU A 344 -13.92 55.98 -4.30
C GLU A 344 -14.40 54.63 -3.73
N GLY A 345 -14.63 54.58 -2.41
CA GLY A 345 -15.38 53.50 -1.74
C GLY A 345 -14.57 52.37 -1.08
N GLY A 346 -13.24 52.51 -0.94
CA GLY A 346 -12.41 51.52 -0.24
C GLY A 346 -12.74 51.40 1.26
N ILE A 347 -13.42 50.33 1.66
CA ILE A 347 -13.61 50.00 3.07
C ILE A 347 -12.28 49.47 3.64
N ASP A 348 -11.73 50.18 4.61
CA ASP A 348 -10.48 49.83 5.27
C ASP A 348 -10.67 48.67 6.26
N LEU A 349 -10.40 47.45 5.78
CA LEU A 349 -10.37 46.26 6.63
C LEU A 349 -8.91 45.98 7.01
N TYR A 350 -8.55 46.27 8.26
CA TYR A 350 -7.24 45.94 8.86
C TYR A 350 -6.86 44.45 8.71
N VAL A 351 -7.84 43.57 8.53
CA VAL A 351 -7.64 42.16 8.20
C VAL A 351 -8.27 41.87 6.83
N PRO A 352 -7.51 41.33 5.85
CA PRO A 352 -8.04 41.03 4.52
C PRO A 352 -8.86 39.74 4.54
N ILE A 353 -10.08 39.80 5.08
CA ILE A 353 -10.95 38.63 5.33
C ILE A 353 -11.22 37.84 4.03
N PHE A 354 -11.55 38.51 2.92
CA PHE A 354 -11.82 37.85 1.64
C PHE A 354 -10.61 37.12 1.06
N SER A 355 -9.40 37.69 1.21
CA SER A 355 -8.16 37.04 0.78
C SER A 355 -7.83 35.81 1.63
N ILE A 356 -8.12 35.86 2.94
CA ILE A 356 -7.98 34.70 3.83
C ILE A 356 -8.98 33.61 3.44
N CYS A 357 -10.24 33.96 3.16
CA CYS A 357 -11.24 33.01 2.68
C CYS A 357 -10.83 32.36 1.33
N SER A 358 -10.35 33.16 0.38
CA SER A 358 -9.83 32.67 -0.90
C SER A 358 -8.64 31.72 -0.72
N PHE A 359 -7.71 32.07 0.17
CA PHE A 359 -6.58 31.20 0.54
C PHE A 359 -7.07 29.87 1.13
N LEU A 360 -7.97 29.90 2.12
CA LEU A 360 -8.49 28.68 2.73
C LEU A 360 -9.20 27.79 1.71
N PHE A 361 -9.97 28.38 0.79
CA PHE A 361 -10.65 27.63 -0.26
C PHE A 361 -9.68 26.98 -1.24
N LEU A 362 -8.79 27.75 -1.88
CA LEU A 362 -7.85 27.24 -2.89
C LEU A 362 -6.81 26.30 -2.29
N MET A 363 -6.26 26.64 -1.12
CA MET A 363 -5.28 25.80 -0.44
C MET A 363 -5.93 24.56 0.17
N GLY A 364 -7.15 24.67 0.68
CA GLY A 364 -7.96 23.52 1.12
C GLY A 364 -8.22 22.55 -0.03
N TRP A 365 -8.69 23.07 -1.17
CA TRP A 365 -8.98 22.27 -2.36
C TRP A 365 -7.72 21.62 -2.97
N TYR A 366 -6.57 22.30 -2.91
CA TYR A 366 -5.28 21.69 -3.25
C TYR A 366 -4.86 20.60 -2.26
N LYS A 367 -5.06 20.85 -0.96
CA LYS A 367 -4.72 19.89 0.09
C LYS A 367 -5.57 18.63 0.04
N THR A 368 -6.85 18.70 -0.33
CA THR A 368 -7.68 17.49 -0.49
C THR A 368 -7.06 16.54 -1.50
N ALA A 369 -6.57 17.05 -2.64
CA ALA A 369 -5.86 16.24 -3.63
C ALA A 369 -4.53 15.67 -3.10
N LEU A 370 -3.76 16.44 -2.34
CA LEU A 370 -2.50 15.95 -1.77
C LEU A 370 -2.69 14.85 -0.73
N CYS A 371 -3.75 14.92 0.08
CA CYS A 371 -4.06 13.90 1.08
C CYS A 371 -4.43 12.57 0.44
N VAL A 372 -5.17 12.57 -0.67
CA VAL A 372 -5.61 11.32 -1.33
C VAL A 372 -4.66 10.79 -2.41
N ILE A 373 -3.53 11.45 -2.66
CA ILE A 373 -2.60 11.06 -3.73
C ILE A 373 -1.97 9.68 -3.50
N ASN A 374 -1.78 9.29 -2.24
CA ASN A 374 -1.25 8.01 -1.82
C ASN A 374 -2.10 7.39 -0.71
N PRO A 375 -3.21 6.70 -1.04
CA PRO A 375 -4.19 6.26 -0.06
C PRO A 375 -3.78 5.03 0.78
N PHE A 376 -2.54 4.57 0.66
CA PHE A 376 -2.01 3.38 1.33
C PHE A 376 -1.00 3.71 2.44
N GLY A 377 -0.92 4.97 2.84
CA GLY A 377 -0.07 5.42 3.94
C GLY A 377 -0.64 5.06 5.32
N ASP A 378 -0.31 5.91 6.28
CA ASP A 378 -0.66 5.82 7.71
C ASP A 378 -1.31 7.14 8.16
N ASP A 379 -1.80 7.95 7.22
CA ASP A 379 -2.50 9.19 7.51
C ASP A 379 -3.99 8.90 7.82
N ASP A 380 -4.67 9.80 8.54
CA ASP A 380 -6.06 9.61 9.01
C ASP A 380 -7.07 9.42 7.85
N GLU A 381 -6.76 9.95 6.67
CA GLU A 381 -7.60 9.90 5.45
C GLU A 381 -7.32 8.67 4.56
N ASP A 382 -6.27 7.89 4.89
CA ASP A 382 -5.88 6.72 4.12
C ASP A 382 -6.83 5.54 4.34
N PHE A 383 -6.80 4.56 3.44
CA PHE A 383 -7.58 3.35 3.64
C PHE A 383 -7.10 2.59 4.88
N CYS A 384 -8.02 2.19 5.75
CA CYS A 384 -7.73 1.36 6.93
C CYS A 384 -7.45 -0.11 6.52
N ILE A 385 -6.34 -0.35 5.83
CA ILE A 385 -5.99 -1.67 5.29
C ILE A 385 -5.85 -2.72 6.40
N SER A 386 -5.37 -2.35 7.58
CA SER A 386 -5.28 -3.30 8.71
C SER A 386 -6.66 -3.80 9.15
N SER A 387 -7.64 -2.90 9.26
CA SER A 387 -9.03 -3.27 9.61
C SER A 387 -9.70 -4.08 8.50
N ILE A 388 -9.44 -3.73 7.24
CA ILE A 388 -9.91 -4.51 6.08
C ILE A 388 -9.34 -5.92 6.10
N LEU A 389 -8.06 -6.09 6.45
CA LEU A 389 -7.44 -7.41 6.59
C LEU A 389 -8.16 -8.26 7.66
N ASP A 390 -8.44 -7.69 8.83
CA ASP A 390 -9.13 -8.40 9.91
C ASP A 390 -10.53 -8.85 9.45
N TYR A 391 -11.27 -7.96 8.79
CA TYR A 391 -12.58 -8.28 8.21
C TYR A 391 -12.49 -9.42 7.18
N ILE A 392 -11.50 -9.37 6.29
CA ILE A 392 -11.31 -10.34 5.22
C ILE A 392 -10.93 -11.72 5.79
N LEU A 393 -10.01 -11.77 6.75
CA LEU A 393 -9.61 -13.02 7.42
C LEU A 393 -10.82 -13.67 8.11
N GLU A 394 -11.56 -12.90 8.89
CA GLU A 394 -12.71 -13.40 9.66
C GLU A 394 -13.84 -13.88 8.74
N THR A 395 -14.24 -13.05 7.78
CA THR A 395 -15.38 -13.35 6.90
C THR A 395 -15.07 -14.52 5.97
N SER A 396 -13.86 -14.57 5.41
CA SER A 396 -13.45 -15.69 4.56
C SER A 396 -13.36 -17.00 5.32
N TYR A 397 -12.87 -16.98 6.57
CA TYR A 397 -12.82 -18.17 7.40
C TYR A 397 -14.21 -18.66 7.77
N ARG A 398 -15.10 -17.79 8.29
CA ARG A 398 -16.47 -18.16 8.69
C ARG A 398 -17.28 -18.78 7.55
N THR A 399 -17.19 -18.17 6.36
CA THR A 399 -17.92 -18.63 5.16
C THR A 399 -17.52 -20.04 4.74
N VAL A 400 -16.27 -20.41 4.97
CA VAL A 400 -15.66 -21.62 4.43
C VAL A 400 -15.59 -22.74 5.47
N TYR A 401 -15.55 -22.36 6.75
CA TYR A 401 -15.73 -23.27 7.87
C TYR A 401 -17.16 -23.82 7.95
N MET A 402 -18.18 -22.98 7.68
CA MET A 402 -19.64 -23.25 7.70
C MET A 402 -20.01 -24.56 8.41
N HIS A 403 -20.31 -24.47 9.72
CA HIS A 403 -20.71 -25.63 10.50
C HIS A 403 -22.04 -26.19 9.97
N LYS A 404 -22.25 -27.50 10.08
CA LYS A 404 -23.54 -28.13 9.74
C LYS A 404 -24.76 -27.52 10.46
N ALA A 405 -24.51 -26.82 11.57
CA ALA A 405 -25.53 -26.15 12.39
C ALA A 405 -25.98 -24.81 11.80
N THR A 406 -25.28 -24.30 10.79
CA THR A 406 -25.67 -23.08 10.07
C THR A 406 -26.88 -23.32 9.15
N PHE A 407 -27.21 -24.57 8.84
CA PHE A 407 -28.35 -24.93 8.01
C PHE A 407 -29.57 -25.31 8.86
N PRO A 408 -30.79 -24.89 8.48
CA PRO A 408 -32.02 -25.42 9.05
C PRO A 408 -32.06 -26.95 8.97
N ASN A 409 -32.73 -27.59 9.92
CA ASN A 409 -32.89 -29.04 9.95
C ASN A 409 -33.48 -29.52 8.61
N GLY A 410 -32.79 -30.43 7.91
CA GLY A 410 -33.17 -30.92 6.58
C GLY A 410 -32.41 -30.31 5.40
N MET A 411 -31.75 -29.15 5.57
CA MET A 411 -30.87 -28.54 4.55
C MET A 411 -29.39 -28.86 4.73
N SER A 412 -29.02 -29.67 5.73
CA SER A 412 -27.66 -30.17 5.87
C SER A 412 -27.31 -31.00 4.63
N PHE A 413 -26.19 -30.67 3.97
CA PHE A 413 -25.76 -31.32 2.73
C PHE A 413 -25.86 -32.85 2.83
N LEU A 414 -26.76 -33.44 2.05
CA LEU A 414 -26.93 -34.89 1.99
C LEU A 414 -25.63 -35.53 1.47
N PRO A 415 -25.13 -36.58 2.12
CA PRO A 415 -24.14 -37.45 1.51
C PRO A 415 -24.73 -37.96 0.19
N ARG A 416 -23.89 -38.05 -0.85
CA ARG A 416 -24.26 -38.51 -2.20
C ARG A 416 -25.31 -39.63 -2.17
N MET A 417 -26.54 -39.31 -2.56
CA MET A 417 -27.59 -40.33 -2.73
C MET A 417 -27.15 -41.34 -3.79
N ARG A 418 -27.42 -42.62 -3.53
CA ARG A 418 -27.31 -43.67 -4.54
C ARG A 418 -28.37 -43.41 -5.63
N PRO A 419 -28.15 -43.84 -6.88
CA PRO A 419 -29.08 -43.60 -7.99
C PRO A 419 -30.50 -44.13 -7.76
N ASP A 420 -30.68 -44.96 -6.73
CA ASP A 420 -31.86 -45.78 -6.47
C ASP A 420 -32.80 -45.16 -5.40
N GLU A 421 -32.42 -44.05 -4.77
CA GLU A 421 -33.23 -43.31 -3.79
C GLU A 421 -33.81 -42.04 -4.46
N GLU A 422 -35.00 -42.15 -5.03
CA GLU A 422 -35.77 -40.97 -5.46
C GLU A 422 -35.97 -40.02 -4.26
N SER A 423 -35.68 -38.73 -4.48
CA SER A 423 -35.57 -37.69 -3.45
C SER A 423 -36.90 -37.29 -2.82
N LYS A 424 -37.55 -38.20 -2.09
CA LYS A 424 -38.71 -37.87 -1.25
C LYS A 424 -38.35 -36.90 -0.12
N ASP A 425 -37.06 -36.77 0.21
CA ASP A 425 -36.55 -35.82 1.22
C ASP A 425 -36.82 -34.36 0.86
N LEU A 426 -36.61 -33.97 -0.41
CA LEU A 426 -36.84 -32.59 -0.82
C LEU A 426 -38.32 -32.23 -0.78
N GLU A 427 -39.18 -33.15 -1.24
CA GLU A 427 -40.62 -32.97 -1.24
C GLU A 427 -41.19 -32.94 0.18
N ASN A 428 -40.74 -33.85 1.06
CA ASN A 428 -41.08 -33.85 2.49
C ASN A 428 -40.62 -32.57 3.19
N PHE A 429 -39.44 -32.07 2.86
CA PHE A 429 -38.90 -30.83 3.43
C PHE A 429 -39.68 -29.60 2.97
N LEU A 430 -39.99 -29.49 1.67
CA LEU A 430 -40.81 -28.40 1.15
C LEU A 430 -42.20 -28.44 1.78
N ASN A 431 -42.80 -29.62 1.89
CA ASN A 431 -44.05 -29.79 2.60
C ASN A 431 -43.94 -29.36 4.06
N GLN A 432 -42.85 -29.64 4.77
CA GLN A 432 -42.64 -29.18 6.14
C GLN A 432 -42.57 -27.64 6.26
N ILE A 433 -41.90 -26.96 5.34
CA ILE A 433 -41.87 -25.47 5.29
C ILE A 433 -43.27 -24.91 5.05
N TYR A 434 -43.98 -25.44 4.05
CA TYR A 434 -45.30 -24.92 3.66
C TYR A 434 -46.44 -25.39 4.59
N SER A 435 -46.18 -26.34 5.49
CA SER A 435 -47.14 -26.83 6.48
C SER A 435 -47.07 -26.10 7.83
N GLU A 436 -46.11 -25.19 8.05
CA GLU A 436 -46.12 -24.32 9.24
C GLU A 436 -47.30 -23.32 9.13
N PRO A 437 -48.30 -23.36 10.02
CA PRO A 437 -49.58 -22.67 9.83
C PRO A 437 -49.57 -21.15 10.10
N ASN A 438 -48.41 -20.47 10.07
CA ASN A 438 -48.29 -19.06 10.50
C ASN A 438 -47.70 -18.08 9.47
N LEU A 439 -47.55 -18.45 8.18
CA LEU A 439 -47.03 -17.53 7.15
C LEU A 439 -48.11 -16.84 6.30
N VAL A 440 -49.40 -17.03 6.61
CA VAL A 440 -50.52 -16.37 5.91
C VAL A 440 -51.40 -15.61 6.90
N THR A 441 -50.85 -14.66 7.64
CA THR A 441 -51.59 -13.49 8.17
C THR A 441 -50.60 -12.44 8.70
N SER A 442 -50.20 -11.50 7.83
CA SER A 442 -49.97 -10.08 8.18
C SER A 442 -49.71 -9.28 6.92
#